data_AF-A0A183CMM4-F1
#
_entry.id   AF-A0A183CMM4-F1
#
_cell.length_a   1.000
_cell.length_b   1.000
_cell.length_c   1.000
_cell.angle_alpha   90.00
_cell.angle_beta   90.00
_cell.angle_gamma   90.00
#
_symmetry.space_group_name_H-M   'P 1'
#
loop_
_entity.id
_entity.type
_entity.pdbx_description
1 polymer ?
#
loop_
_entity_poly.entity_id
_entity_poly.type
_entity_poly.pdbx_seq_one_letter_code
_entity_poly.pdbx_strand_id
1 'polypeptide(L)'
;MRMDEVGRLIRGRSTTPAVQTGNYDAMVVDPWQKYPPQPVDIKKGSVYEHYSVLEEIGNGAFGMVHRCVEKGTGNVYAAKFVPIRGGEQEKDTVRKEIR
;
A
#
# COMPACT_ATOMS: atom_id res chain seq x y z
N MET A 1 16.52 6.58 -1.43
CA MET A 1 15.54 6.07 -0.44
C MET A 1 15.88 6.70 0.90
N ARG A 2 14.88 7.16 1.67
CA ARG A 2 15.10 7.73 3.01
C ARG A 2 14.87 6.63 4.05
N MET A 3 15.74 6.53 5.03
CA MET A 3 15.61 5.59 6.16
C MET A 3 15.26 6.37 7.43
N ASP A 4 14.54 5.72 8.35
CA ASP A 4 14.31 6.25 9.70
C ASP A 4 15.52 5.96 10.61
N GLU A 5 15.44 6.42 11.86
CA GLU A 5 16.51 6.27 12.86
C GLU A 5 16.82 4.81 13.20
N VAL A 6 15.90 3.88 12.88
CA VAL A 6 16.04 2.43 13.08
C VAL A 6 16.37 1.69 11.77
N GLY A 7 16.76 2.41 10.72
CA GLY A 7 17.20 1.85 9.44
C GLY A 7 16.06 1.28 8.56
N ARG A 8 14.80 1.55 8.88
CA ARG A 8 13.64 1.12 8.08
C ARG A 8 13.40 2.12 6.96
N LEU A 9 12.89 1.62 5.84
CA LEU A 9 12.55 2.45 4.69
C LEU A 9 11.34 3.35 5.01
N ILE A 10 11.53 4.67 4.98
CA ILE A 10 10.43 5.63 5.07
C ILE A 10 9.66 5.59 3.75
N ARG A 11 8.40 5.14 3.81
CA ARG A 11 7.51 4.97 2.64
C ARG A 11 6.58 6.16 2.43
N GLY A 12 6.14 6.82 3.49
CA GLY A 12 5.29 8.02 3.40
C GLY A 12 6.02 9.16 2.70
N ARG A 13 5.49 9.63 1.57
CA ARG A 13 6.11 10.72 0.77
C ARG A 13 5.21 11.92 0.54
N SER A 14 3.95 11.86 0.94
CA SER A 14 3.01 12.94 0.70
C SER A 14 3.11 14.00 1.80
N THR A 15 3.50 15.21 1.40
CA THR A 15 3.38 16.46 2.18
C THR A 15 1.96 17.03 2.13
N THR A 16 1.02 16.36 1.47
CA THR A 16 -0.39 16.76 1.51
C THR A 16 -0.81 16.72 2.97
N PRO A 17 -1.30 17.83 3.55
CA PRO A 17 -1.83 17.82 4.90
C PRO A 17 -2.83 16.68 4.93
N ALA A 18 -2.58 15.72 5.83
CA ALA A 18 -3.48 14.61 6.05
C ALA A 18 -4.89 15.17 5.99
N VAL A 19 -5.71 14.71 5.03
CA VAL A 19 -7.16 14.82 5.16
C VAL A 19 -7.41 14.44 6.60
N GLN A 20 -7.81 15.40 7.44
CA GLN A 20 -7.82 15.22 8.89
C GLN A 20 -8.60 13.93 9.16
N THR A 21 -7.88 12.88 9.53
CA THR A 21 -8.43 11.53 9.64
C THR A 21 -9.20 11.45 10.94
N GLY A 22 -10.33 12.16 11.02
CA GLY A 22 -11.28 12.04 12.12
C GLY A 22 -12.13 10.78 11.99
N ASN A 23 -12.31 10.27 10.76
CA ASN A 23 -13.08 9.07 10.49
C ASN A 23 -12.55 8.30 9.27
N TYR A 24 -12.07 7.07 9.47
CA TYR A 24 -11.62 6.19 8.39
C TYR A 24 -12.78 5.61 7.56
N ASP A 25 -13.97 5.49 8.15
CA ASP A 25 -15.15 4.94 7.49
C ASP A 25 -15.59 5.81 6.30
N ALA A 26 -15.37 7.12 6.40
CA ALA A 26 -15.66 8.07 5.31
C ALA A 26 -14.82 7.85 4.05
N MET A 27 -13.74 7.07 4.15
CA MET A 27 -12.85 6.73 3.03
C MET A 27 -13.12 5.33 2.46
N VAL A 28 -14.05 4.57 3.03
CA VAL A 28 -14.40 3.22 2.55
C VAL A 28 -15.24 3.36 1.29
N VAL A 29 -14.76 2.72 0.23
CA VAL A 29 -15.52 2.54 -1.01
C VAL A 29 -15.90 1.08 -1.08
N ASP A 30 -17.18 0.76 -1.29
CA ASP A 30 -17.59 -0.60 -1.59
C ASP A 30 -17.02 -1.00 -2.97
N PRO A 31 -16.02 -1.90 -3.01
CA PRO A 31 -15.38 -2.25 -4.26
C PRO A 31 -16.34 -3.03 -5.18
N TRP A 32 -17.28 -3.79 -4.62
CA TRP A 32 -18.22 -4.65 -5.35
C TRP A 32 -19.33 -3.84 -6.02
N GLN A 33 -19.66 -2.68 -5.44
CA GLN A 33 -20.63 -1.77 -6.01
C GLN A 33 -20.02 -0.88 -7.11
N LYS A 34 -18.73 -0.54 -7.00
CA LYS A 34 -18.08 0.44 -7.89
C LYS A 34 -17.36 -0.18 -9.09
N TYR A 35 -16.77 -1.37 -8.95
CA TYR A 35 -16.03 -2.01 -10.05
C TYR A 35 -16.29 -3.52 -10.09
N PRO A 36 -16.51 -4.11 -11.29
CA PRO A 36 -16.53 -5.56 -11.40
C PRO A 36 -15.16 -6.13 -10.97
N PRO A 37 -15.12 -7.30 -10.30
CA PRO A 37 -13.87 -7.91 -9.89
C PRO A 37 -13.01 -8.21 -11.11
N GLN A 38 -11.83 -7.60 -11.17
CA GLN A 38 -10.85 -7.84 -12.23
C GLN A 38 -9.76 -8.79 -11.73
N PRO A 39 -9.18 -9.64 -12.60
CA PRO A 39 -7.99 -10.40 -12.26
C PRO A 39 -6.87 -9.47 -11.77
N VAL A 40 -6.13 -9.90 -10.75
CA VAL A 40 -4.98 -9.13 -10.26
C VAL A 40 -3.79 -9.32 -11.22
N ASP A 41 -3.34 -8.21 -11.79
CA ASP A 41 -2.11 -8.11 -12.57
C ASP A 41 -0.97 -7.51 -11.72
N ILE A 42 0.08 -8.31 -11.54
CA ILE A 42 1.26 -7.88 -10.78
C ILE A 42 2.08 -6.90 -11.63
N LYS A 43 2.00 -5.62 -11.29
CA LYS A 43 2.82 -4.57 -11.92
C LYS A 43 4.28 -4.65 -11.45
N LYS A 44 5.23 -4.57 -12.39
CA LYS A 44 6.68 -4.59 -12.11
C LYS A 44 7.27 -3.20 -11.79
N GLY A 45 6.50 -2.13 -11.98
CA GLY A 45 6.91 -0.75 -11.75
C GLY A 45 6.85 -0.32 -10.28
N SER A 46 7.26 0.92 -10.01
CA SER A 46 7.20 1.46 -8.66
C SER A 46 5.76 1.72 -8.24
N VAL A 47 5.35 1.28 -7.04
CA VAL A 47 4.00 1.57 -6.50
C VAL A 47 3.68 3.07 -6.50
N TYR A 48 4.71 3.90 -6.36
CA TYR A 48 4.60 5.35 -6.27
C TYR A 48 4.34 6.05 -7.60
N GLU A 49 4.45 5.35 -8.72
CA GLU A 49 3.98 5.86 -10.01
C GLU A 49 2.46 5.97 -10.01
N HIS A 50 1.78 4.95 -9.46
CA HIS A 50 0.32 4.84 -9.46
C HIS A 50 -0.36 5.31 -8.17
N TYR A 51 0.34 5.27 -7.03
CA TYR A 51 -0.24 5.56 -5.73
C TYR A 51 0.55 6.63 -4.97
N SER A 52 -0.17 7.46 -4.20
CA SER A 52 0.40 8.34 -3.19
C SER A 52 0.33 7.63 -1.84
N VAL A 53 1.49 7.28 -1.27
CA VAL A 53 1.61 6.60 0.03
C VAL A 53 1.61 7.63 1.14
N LEU A 54 0.69 7.48 2.09
CA LEU A 54 0.40 8.40 3.19
C LEU A 54 0.90 7.82 4.53
N GLU A 55 0.19 8.08 5.62
CA GLU A 55 0.56 7.63 6.96
C GLU A 55 0.59 6.10 7.10
N GLU A 56 1.42 5.64 8.03
CA GLU A 56 1.41 4.27 8.51
C GLU A 56 0.15 4.06 9.35
N ILE A 57 -0.60 3.01 9.04
CA ILE A 57 -1.82 2.62 9.75
C ILE A 57 -1.67 1.28 10.47
N GLY A 58 -0.56 0.56 10.25
CA GLY A 58 -0.27 -0.69 10.94
C GLY A 58 1.16 -1.17 10.76
N ASN A 59 1.71 -1.78 11.81
CA ASN A 59 3.03 -2.38 11.84
C ASN A 59 2.95 -3.78 12.46
N GLY A 60 3.55 -4.79 11.83
CA GLY A 60 3.55 -6.14 12.36
C GLY A 60 4.68 -7.00 11.84
N ALA A 61 4.70 -8.26 12.26
CA ALA A 61 5.74 -9.23 11.93
C ALA A 61 5.94 -9.42 10.40
N PHE A 62 4.88 -9.21 9.61
CA PHE A 62 4.87 -9.41 8.16
C PHE A 62 5.03 -8.11 7.35
N GLY A 63 5.39 -7.00 8.01
CA GLY A 63 5.66 -5.72 7.37
C GLY A 63 4.78 -4.57 7.83
N MET A 64 4.70 -3.53 7.00
CA MET A 64 4.05 -2.26 7.33
C MET A 64 2.86 -2.02 6.42
N VAL A 65 1.79 -1.44 6.93
CA VAL A 65 0.60 -1.07 6.18
C VAL A 65 0.47 0.44 6.20
N HIS A 66 0.34 1.03 5.02
CA HIS A 66 0.06 2.46 4.87
C HIS A 66 -1.28 2.68 4.21
N ARG A 67 -1.93 3.79 4.54
CA ARG A 67 -2.98 4.33 3.69
C ARG A 67 -2.37 4.84 2.40
N CYS A 68 -3.02 4.59 1.26
CA CYS A 68 -2.61 5.15 -0.02
C CYS A 68 -3.82 5.60 -0.84
N VAL A 69 -3.56 6.52 -1.76
CA VAL A 69 -4.56 7.02 -2.72
C VAL A 69 -4.11 6.66 -4.12
N GLU A 70 -4.97 6.02 -4.90
CA GLU A 70 -4.71 5.79 -6.32
C GLU A 70 -4.81 7.11 -7.08
N LYS A 71 -3.76 7.50 -7.81
CA LYS A 71 -3.72 8.78 -8.50
C LYS A 71 -4.73 8.89 -9.65
N GLY A 72 -5.08 7.77 -10.27
CA GLY A 72 -6.01 7.74 -11.40
C GLY A 72 -7.47 7.96 -11.01
N THR A 73 -7.88 7.45 -9.84
CA THR A 73 -9.30 7.44 -9.42
C THR A 73 -9.57 8.24 -8.15
N GLY A 74 -8.55 8.54 -7.36
CA GLY A 74 -8.68 9.14 -6.04
C GLY A 74 -9.18 8.17 -4.96
N ASN A 75 -9.39 6.87 -5.28
CA ASN A 75 -9.84 5.90 -4.28
C ASN A 75 -8.76 5.65 -3.23
N VAL A 76 -9.20 5.38 -2.01
CA VAL A 76 -8.34 5.10 -0.85
C VAL A 76 -8.20 3.59 -0.68
N TYR A 77 -6.97 3.13 -0.45
CA TYR A 77 -6.61 1.73 -0.22
C TYR A 77 -5.64 1.58 0.94
N ALA A 78 -5.47 0.33 1.40
CA ALA A 78 -4.42 -0.07 2.33
C ALA A 78 -3.30 -0.80 1.57
N ALA A 79 -2.09 -0.22 1.57
CA ALA A 79 -0.91 -0.82 0.96
C ALA A 79 -0.08 -1.56 2.00
N LYS A 80 -0.04 -2.90 1.92
CA LYS A 80 0.85 -3.74 2.75
C LYS A 80 2.21 -3.92 2.07
N PHE A 81 3.24 -3.43 2.73
CA PHE A 81 4.63 -3.58 2.33
C PHE A 81 5.26 -4.78 3.03
N VAL A 82 5.38 -5.89 2.30
CA VAL A 82 6.04 -7.10 2.78
C VAL A 82 7.53 -7.04 2.42
N PRO A 83 8.45 -7.04 3.41
CA PRO A 83 9.87 -7.10 3.13
C PRO A 83 10.24 -8.50 2.63
N ILE A 84 10.88 -8.58 1.46
CA ILE A 84 11.41 -9.84 0.93
C ILE A 84 12.89 -9.91 1.25
N ARG A 85 13.29 -10.87 2.09
CA ARG A 85 14.67 -11.10 2.55
C ARG A 85 15.28 -12.39 1.97
N GLY A 86 14.45 -13.35 1.55
CA GLY A 86 14.83 -14.70 1.13
C GLY A 86 14.99 -14.92 -0.38
N GLY A 87 15.14 -13.87 -1.20
CA GLY A 87 15.34 -14.00 -2.65
C GLY A 87 14.09 -14.47 -3.41
N GLU A 88 14.26 -15.13 -4.56
CA GLU A 88 13.14 -15.51 -5.45
C GLU A 88 12.14 -16.50 -4.81
N GLN A 89 12.58 -17.37 -3.91
CA GLN A 89 11.69 -18.35 -3.26
C GLN A 89 10.61 -17.70 -2.40
N GLU A 90 10.96 -16.65 -1.64
CA GLU A 90 9.99 -15.89 -0.84
C GLU A 90 9.06 -15.06 -1.74
N LYS A 91 9.55 -14.55 -2.88
CA LYS A 91 8.69 -13.88 -3.87
C LYS A 91 7.64 -14.83 -4.45
N ASP A 92 8.00 -16.08 -4.71
CA ASP A 92 7.07 -17.07 -5.22
C ASP A 92 5.98 -17.44 -4.20
N THR A 93 6.32 -17.50 -2.91
CA THR A 93 5.32 -17.65 -1.85
C THR A 93 4.35 -16.48 -1.82
N VAL A 94 4.84 -15.24 -1.87
CA VAL A 94 3.98 -14.04 -1.91
C VAL A 94 3.14 -13.99 -3.18
N ARG A 95 3.66 -14.43 -4.33
CA ARG A 95 2.89 -14.52 -5.59
C ARG A 95 1.72 -15.51 -5.48
N LYS A 96 1.89 -16.61 -4.74
CA LYS A 96 0.83 -17.60 -4.50
C LYS A 96 -0.27 -17.08 -3.57
N GLU A 97 0.02 -16.13 -2.68
CA GLU A 97 -1.01 -15.53 -1.82
C GLU A 97 -1.86 -14.47 -2.55
N ILE A 98 -1.38 -13.96 -3.69
CA ILE A 98 -2.08 -12.93 -4.49
C ILE A 98 -3.19 -13.55 -5.36
N ARG A 99 -3.15 -14.86 -5.63
CA ARG A 99 -4.10 -15.58 -6.50
C ARG A 99 -4.67 -16.84 -5.85
#